data_AF-A0A151ND21-F1
#
_entry.id   AF-A0A151ND21-F1
#
_cell.length_a   1.000
_cell.length_b   1.000
_cell.length_c   1.000
_cell.angle_alpha   90.00
_cell.angle_beta   90.00
_cell.angle_gamma   90.00
#
_symmetry.space_group_name_H-M   'P 1'
#
loop_
_entity.id
_entity.type
_entity.pdbx_description
1 polymer ?
#
loop_
_entity_poly.entity_id
_entity_poly.type
_entity_poly.pdbx_seq_one_letter_code
_entity_poly.pdbx_strand_id
1 'polypeptide(L)'
;MEVLWGHLENLSEKDYKHFKFILSEFPFDDKPSVAWGKLEKAPRTDVAILLRRHYGMERAVDATIKVFKRINRRDLAAKLQEEKDTAPGHGQSCGRSGKGYREMYTEQLQIHKRQELSSWEQKKRSSIYLLCEALKDPQCKVKKIWLQECHLTDTCGGDLADTLSTSLNLAELDLTGNSGLGAGGVQLLCEGLRHPSCKLQTLRLWGCDLTDACCGDLATALGTSPNLTELDLSFVTGLGAGSMQLLLWGLRHPCCKLQTLRRGARGVL
;
A
#
# COMPACT_ATOMS: atom_id res chain seq x y z
N MET A 1 -0.47 -11.68 -24.63
CA MET A 1 0.31 -11.81 -23.37
C MET A 1 -0.25 -12.91 -22.47
N GLU A 2 -1.54 -13.26 -22.55
CA GLU A 2 -2.18 -14.20 -21.61
C GLU A 2 -1.68 -15.66 -21.72
N VAL A 3 -1.43 -16.14 -22.94
CA VAL A 3 -1.18 -17.56 -23.23
C VAL A 3 0.09 -18.10 -22.55
N LEU A 4 1.27 -17.46 -22.72
CA LEU A 4 2.51 -17.98 -22.13
C LEU A 4 2.57 -17.86 -20.60
N TRP A 5 2.05 -16.75 -20.06
CA TRP A 5 2.10 -16.46 -18.63
C TRP A 5 1.28 -17.48 -17.83
N GLY A 6 0.02 -17.68 -18.19
CA GLY A 6 -0.86 -18.62 -17.47
C GLY A 6 -0.34 -20.06 -17.50
N HIS A 7 0.39 -20.44 -18.54
CA HIS A 7 1.00 -21.77 -18.62
C HIS A 7 2.25 -21.93 -17.74
N LEU A 8 3.04 -20.88 -17.54
CA LEU A 8 4.18 -20.91 -16.63
C LEU A 8 3.76 -20.90 -15.15
N GLU A 9 2.61 -20.31 -14.81
CA GLU A 9 2.02 -20.37 -13.46
C GLU A 9 1.60 -21.79 -13.07
N ASN A 10 1.19 -22.60 -14.06
CA ASN A 10 0.79 -24.00 -13.86
C ASN A 10 1.98 -24.98 -13.69
N LEU A 11 3.21 -24.46 -13.63
CA LEU A 11 4.41 -25.24 -13.30
C LEU A 11 4.67 -25.24 -11.80
N SER A 12 4.92 -26.43 -11.25
CA SER A 12 5.47 -26.56 -9.90
C SER A 12 6.82 -25.83 -9.78
N GLU A 13 7.22 -25.42 -8.58
CA GLU A 13 8.53 -24.78 -8.37
C GLU A 13 9.71 -25.63 -8.87
N LYS A 14 9.59 -26.96 -8.74
CA LYS A 14 10.59 -27.91 -9.24
C LYS A 14 10.66 -27.89 -10.77
N ASP A 15 9.50 -27.96 -11.43
CA ASP A 15 9.41 -27.94 -12.90
C ASP A 15 9.81 -26.59 -13.46
N TYR A 16 9.53 -25.50 -12.74
CA TYR A 16 9.89 -24.15 -13.15
C TYR A 16 11.41 -23.91 -13.05
N LYS A 17 12.08 -24.43 -12.01
CA LYS A 17 13.55 -24.44 -11.95
C LYS A 17 14.16 -25.24 -13.11
N HIS A 18 13.58 -26.40 -13.42
CA HIS A 18 14.00 -27.22 -14.55
C HIS A 18 13.75 -26.51 -15.89
N PHE A 19 12.60 -25.83 -16.04
CA PHE A 19 12.25 -25.03 -17.22
C PHE A 19 13.29 -23.95 -17.49
N LYS A 20 13.68 -23.19 -16.45
CA LYS A 20 14.73 -22.18 -16.54
C LYS A 20 16.08 -22.77 -16.93
N PHE A 21 16.41 -23.95 -16.40
CA PHE A 21 17.66 -24.63 -16.70
C PHE A 21 17.73 -25.04 -18.18
N ILE A 22 16.66 -25.63 -18.73
CA ILE A 22 16.62 -25.99 -20.15
C ILE A 22 16.73 -24.75 -21.05
N LEU A 23 16.19 -23.60 -20.63
CA LEU A 23 16.30 -22.34 -21.37
C LEU A 23 17.72 -21.74 -21.37
N SER A 24 18.53 -22.01 -20.34
CA SER A 24 19.92 -21.54 -20.28
C SER A 24 20.91 -22.46 -20.97
N GLU A 25 20.63 -23.76 -20.96
CA GLU A 25 21.55 -24.76 -21.50
C GLU A 25 21.37 -24.98 -23.00
N PHE A 26 20.14 -24.91 -23.51
CA PHE A 26 19.85 -25.28 -24.89
C PHE A 26 19.44 -24.07 -25.73
N PRO A 27 20.15 -23.79 -26.85
CA PRO A 27 19.70 -22.79 -27.80
C PRO A 27 18.39 -23.22 -28.48
N PHE A 28 17.61 -22.24 -28.92
CA PHE A 28 16.36 -22.47 -29.64
C PHE A 28 16.48 -21.93 -31.05
N ASP A 29 16.42 -22.85 -32.01
CA ASP A 29 16.61 -22.63 -33.44
C ASP A 29 17.97 -21.94 -33.73
N ASP A 30 17.96 -20.78 -34.39
CA ASP A 30 19.12 -19.97 -34.76
C ASP A 30 19.57 -18.98 -33.66
N LYS A 31 18.89 -18.98 -32.50
CA LYS A 31 19.15 -18.02 -31.41
C LYS A 31 19.83 -18.67 -30.22
N PRO A 32 20.78 -17.95 -29.57
CA PRO A 32 21.50 -18.48 -28.41
C PRO A 32 20.54 -18.77 -27.24
N SER A 33 21.02 -19.54 -26.27
CA SER A 33 20.27 -19.78 -25.03
C SER A 33 20.19 -18.50 -24.19
N VAL A 34 19.19 -18.43 -23.31
CA VAL A 34 19.00 -17.27 -22.45
C VAL A 34 19.95 -17.37 -21.26
N ALA A 35 20.80 -16.35 -21.06
CA ALA A 35 21.79 -16.36 -19.99
C ALA A 35 21.17 -16.66 -18.61
N TRP A 36 21.73 -17.65 -17.89
CA TRP A 36 21.24 -18.11 -16.58
C TRP A 36 21.09 -16.97 -15.56
N GLY A 37 22.04 -16.02 -15.53
CA GLY A 37 21.97 -14.86 -14.63
C GLY A 37 20.72 -13.99 -14.80
N LYS A 38 20.07 -14.03 -15.97
CA LYS A 38 18.79 -13.35 -16.22
C LYS A 38 17.57 -14.19 -15.84
N LEU A 39 17.74 -15.50 -15.67
CA LEU A 39 16.68 -16.45 -15.35
C LEU A 39 16.66 -16.81 -13.85
N GLU A 40 17.83 -16.89 -13.21
CA GLU A 40 18.02 -17.43 -11.86
C GLU A 40 17.01 -16.88 -10.84
N LYS A 41 16.94 -15.55 -10.73
CA LYS A 41 16.02 -14.82 -9.83
C LYS A 41 14.76 -14.30 -10.52
N ALA A 42 14.58 -14.57 -11.81
CA ALA A 42 13.44 -14.04 -12.54
C ALA A 42 12.14 -14.74 -12.09
N PRO A 43 11.09 -13.97 -11.76
CA PRO A 43 9.75 -14.50 -11.61
C PRO A 43 9.22 -14.99 -12.97
N ARG A 44 8.16 -15.81 -12.92
CA ARG A 44 7.51 -16.40 -14.11
C ARG A 44 7.14 -15.34 -15.17
N THR A 45 6.82 -14.12 -14.73
CA THR A 45 6.33 -13.02 -15.59
C THR A 45 7.49 -12.48 -16.39
N ASP A 46 8.61 -12.27 -15.72
CA ASP A 46 9.84 -11.77 -16.32
C ASP A 46 10.41 -12.80 -17.30
N VAL A 47 10.29 -14.09 -17.00
CA VAL A 47 10.68 -15.16 -17.94
C VAL A 47 9.82 -15.12 -19.20
N ALA A 48 8.50 -14.98 -19.10
CA ALA A 48 7.63 -14.86 -20.29
C ALA A 48 7.98 -13.63 -21.15
N ILE A 49 8.24 -12.49 -20.49
CA ILE A 49 8.65 -11.25 -21.16
C ILE A 49 10.03 -11.42 -21.81
N LEU A 50 10.97 -12.05 -21.11
CA LEU A 50 12.33 -12.30 -21.57
C LEU A 50 12.34 -13.22 -22.79
N LEU A 51 11.56 -14.30 -22.78
CA LEU A 51 11.41 -15.20 -23.92
C LEU A 51 10.89 -14.46 -25.15
N ARG A 52 9.90 -13.60 -24.98
CA ARG A 52 9.36 -12.79 -26.08
C ARG A 52 10.37 -11.77 -26.61
N ARG A 53 11.13 -11.12 -25.71
CA ARG A 53 12.17 -10.15 -26.09
C ARG A 53 13.36 -10.82 -26.77
N HIS A 54 13.69 -12.03 -26.36
CA HIS A 54 14.84 -12.78 -26.87
C HIS A 54 14.50 -13.50 -28.19
N TYR A 55 13.41 -14.28 -28.21
CA TYR A 55 13.04 -15.13 -29.34
C TYR A 55 12.07 -14.46 -30.32
N GLY A 56 11.21 -13.55 -29.86
CA GLY A 56 10.11 -12.96 -30.64
C GLY A 56 8.75 -13.54 -30.23
N MET A 57 7.63 -12.92 -30.61
CA MET A 57 6.28 -13.34 -30.15
C MET A 57 5.93 -14.77 -30.56
N GLU A 58 6.08 -15.12 -31.83
CA GLU A 58 5.72 -16.45 -32.35
C GLU A 58 6.70 -17.53 -31.87
N ARG A 59 8.01 -17.25 -31.97
CA ARG A 59 9.07 -18.20 -31.59
C ARG A 59 9.14 -18.46 -30.08
N ALA A 60 8.70 -17.52 -29.24
CA ALA A 60 8.66 -17.72 -27.78
C ALA A 60 7.64 -18.79 -27.37
N VAL A 61 6.51 -18.90 -28.06
CA VAL A 61 5.51 -19.95 -27.83
C VAL A 61 6.10 -21.30 -28.21
N ASP A 62 6.74 -21.39 -29.37
CA ASP A 62 7.39 -22.62 -29.84
C ASP A 62 8.53 -23.08 -28.94
N ALA A 63 9.36 -22.15 -28.48
CA ALA A 63 10.41 -22.43 -27.49
C ALA A 63 9.81 -22.99 -26.19
N THR A 64 8.73 -22.38 -25.70
CA THR A 64 8.06 -22.80 -24.46
C THR A 64 7.44 -24.19 -24.59
N ILE A 65 6.76 -24.49 -25.70
CA ILE A 65 6.21 -25.83 -26.01
C ILE A 65 7.33 -26.87 -26.06
N LYS A 66 8.46 -26.55 -26.72
CA LYS A 66 9.63 -27.45 -26.79
C LYS A 66 10.22 -27.71 -25.39
N VAL A 67 10.32 -26.70 -24.53
CA VAL A 67 10.79 -26.88 -23.15
C VAL A 67 9.81 -27.72 -22.35
N PHE A 68 8.50 -27.47 -22.43
CA PHE A 68 7.46 -28.26 -21.74
C PHE A 68 7.54 -29.75 -22.08
N LYS A 69 7.79 -30.09 -23.34
CA LYS A 69 8.02 -31.48 -23.76
C LYS A 69 9.27 -32.08 -23.11
N ARG A 70 10.35 -31.31 -22.93
CA ARG A 70 11.61 -31.75 -22.29
C ARG A 70 11.48 -31.93 -20.78
N ILE A 71 10.67 -31.12 -20.10
CA ILE A 71 10.38 -31.27 -18.66
C ILE A 71 9.24 -32.26 -18.39
N ASN A 72 8.84 -33.07 -19.38
CA ASN A 72 7.76 -34.07 -19.31
C ASN A 72 6.36 -33.51 -18.97
N ARG A 73 6.12 -32.21 -19.17
CA ARG A 73 4.80 -31.55 -19.05
C ARG A 73 4.07 -31.52 -20.39
N ARG A 74 3.77 -32.71 -20.91
CA ARG A 74 3.06 -32.87 -22.20
C ARG A 74 1.63 -32.34 -22.17
N ASP A 75 1.02 -32.31 -20.98
CA ASP A 75 -0.28 -31.71 -20.71
C ASP A 75 -0.30 -30.21 -21.01
N LEU A 76 0.69 -29.46 -20.52
CA LEU A 76 0.81 -28.02 -20.77
C LEU A 76 1.28 -27.72 -22.19
N ALA A 77 2.13 -28.59 -22.76
CA ALA A 77 2.57 -28.46 -24.14
C ALA A 77 1.41 -28.62 -25.13
N ALA A 78 0.47 -29.53 -24.86
CA ALA A 78 -0.70 -29.76 -25.70
C ALA A 78 -1.69 -28.60 -25.63
N LYS A 79 -1.99 -28.09 -24.43
CA LYS A 79 -2.86 -26.92 -24.24
C LYS A 79 -2.31 -25.67 -24.93
N LEU A 80 -1.01 -25.42 -24.77
CA LEU A 80 -0.34 -24.29 -25.40
C LEU A 80 -0.29 -24.40 -26.93
N GLN A 81 -0.24 -25.64 -27.46
CA GLN A 81 -0.31 -25.92 -28.89
C GLN A 81 -1.74 -25.72 -29.43
N GLU A 82 -2.76 -26.19 -28.71
CA GLU A 82 -4.17 -25.99 -29.08
C GLU A 82 -4.56 -24.50 -29.09
N GLU A 83 -4.09 -23.72 -28.12
CA GLU A 83 -4.27 -22.26 -28.09
C GLU A 83 -3.50 -21.54 -29.21
N LYS A 84 -2.40 -22.12 -29.69
CA LYS A 84 -1.67 -21.62 -30.86
C LYS A 84 -2.44 -21.89 -32.16
N ASP A 85 -3.02 -23.09 -32.28
CA ASP A 85 -3.70 -23.54 -33.50
C ASP A 85 -5.13 -22.98 -33.63
N THR A 86 -5.74 -22.51 -32.53
CA THR A 86 -7.07 -21.85 -32.51
C THR A 86 -7.01 -20.33 -32.75
N ALA A 87 -5.82 -19.74 -32.85
CA ALA A 87 -5.67 -18.33 -33.21
C ALA A 87 -5.84 -18.13 -34.73
N PRO A 88 -6.70 -17.22 -35.21
CA PRO A 88 -6.83 -16.94 -36.64
C PRO A 88 -5.51 -16.41 -37.20
N GLY A 89 -4.94 -17.12 -38.18
CA GLY A 89 -3.65 -16.77 -38.76
C GLY A 89 -3.65 -15.42 -39.48
N HIS A 90 -2.70 -14.55 -39.12
CA HIS A 90 -2.21 -13.51 -40.03
C HIS A 90 -0.88 -13.97 -40.64
N GLY A 91 -1.00 -14.84 -41.64
CA GLY A 91 0.01 -14.94 -42.68
C GLY A 91 -0.12 -13.77 -43.65
N GLN A 92 1.03 -13.18 -43.99
CA GLN A 92 1.32 -12.23 -45.09
C GLN A 92 1.42 -10.73 -44.74
N SER A 93 2.68 -10.31 -44.79
CA SER A 93 3.22 -8.95 -44.78
C SER A 93 2.60 -8.04 -45.86
N CYS A 94 2.19 -6.83 -45.46
CA CYS A 94 2.60 -5.60 -46.15
C CYS A 94 2.41 -4.40 -45.20
N GLY A 95 3.40 -3.51 -45.18
CA GLY A 95 3.52 -2.45 -44.18
C GLY A 95 2.45 -1.36 -44.28
N ARG A 96 2.06 -0.85 -43.10
CA ARG A 96 1.72 0.56 -42.88
C ARG A 96 1.69 0.87 -41.39
N SER A 97 2.53 1.83 -41.01
CA SER A 97 2.53 2.63 -39.77
C SER A 97 2.31 1.88 -38.44
N GLY A 98 3.40 1.36 -37.87
CA GLY A 98 3.52 0.95 -36.46
C GLY A 98 3.48 2.12 -35.46
N LYS A 99 2.52 3.05 -35.62
CA LYS A 99 2.24 4.12 -34.65
C LYS A 99 1.06 3.78 -33.73
N GLY A 100 -0.03 3.21 -34.26
CA GLY A 100 -1.22 2.91 -33.45
C GLY A 100 -1.01 1.80 -32.40
N TYR A 101 -0.31 0.72 -32.75
CA TYR A 101 -0.01 -0.34 -31.78
C TYR A 101 1.02 0.11 -30.74
N ARG A 102 2.04 0.87 -31.13
CA ARG A 102 3.04 1.39 -30.18
C ARG A 102 2.39 2.34 -29.17
N GLU A 103 1.50 3.22 -29.60
CA GLU A 103 0.78 4.19 -28.74
C GLU A 103 -0.19 3.49 -27.78
N MET A 104 -1.02 2.55 -28.26
CA MET A 104 -1.95 1.80 -27.41
C MET A 104 -1.24 0.87 -26.41
N TYR A 105 -0.15 0.21 -26.81
CA TYR A 105 0.63 -0.64 -25.89
C TYR A 105 1.47 0.19 -24.93
N THR A 106 1.98 1.35 -25.33
CA THR A 106 2.58 2.28 -24.35
C THR A 106 1.52 2.83 -23.42
N GLU A 107 0.30 3.12 -23.87
CA GLU A 107 -0.79 3.56 -23.00
C GLU A 107 -1.23 2.45 -22.05
N GLN A 108 -1.41 1.21 -22.49
CA GLN A 108 -1.82 0.11 -21.61
C GLN A 108 -0.70 -0.32 -20.64
N LEU A 109 0.56 -0.39 -21.09
CA LEU A 109 1.69 -0.56 -20.17
C LEU A 109 1.85 0.67 -19.26
N GLN A 110 1.58 1.88 -19.72
CA GLN A 110 1.58 3.06 -18.86
C GLN A 110 0.37 3.08 -17.93
N ILE A 111 -0.79 2.53 -18.28
CA ILE A 111 -1.97 2.42 -17.42
C ILE A 111 -1.71 1.37 -16.35
N HIS A 112 -1.20 0.20 -16.73
CA HIS A 112 -0.86 -0.86 -15.78
C HIS A 112 0.31 -0.46 -14.88
N LYS A 113 1.36 0.13 -15.46
CA LYS A 113 2.49 0.67 -14.70
C LYS A 113 2.10 1.93 -13.92
N ARG A 114 1.09 2.72 -14.34
CA ARG A 114 0.50 3.82 -13.55
C ARG A 114 -0.42 3.30 -12.46
N GLN A 115 -1.04 2.12 -12.60
CA GLN A 115 -1.80 1.46 -11.55
C GLN A 115 -0.87 0.82 -10.50
N GLU A 116 0.22 0.19 -10.94
CA GLU A 116 1.26 -0.38 -10.06
C GLU A 116 2.15 0.71 -9.44
N LEU A 117 2.56 1.72 -10.19
CA LEU A 117 3.23 2.91 -9.66
C LEU A 117 2.24 3.82 -8.91
N SER A 118 0.93 3.85 -9.19
CA SER A 118 0.00 4.53 -8.26
C SER A 118 -0.13 3.77 -6.95
N SER A 119 0.08 2.46 -6.91
CA SER A 119 0.12 1.74 -5.64
C SER A 119 1.37 2.10 -4.82
N TRP A 120 2.51 2.37 -5.48
CA TRP A 120 3.81 2.57 -4.80
C TRP A 120 4.32 4.04 -4.75
N GLU A 121 3.93 4.90 -5.68
CA GLU A 121 4.25 6.33 -5.75
C GLU A 121 3.13 7.23 -5.17
N GLN A 122 1.88 6.75 -5.03
CA GLN A 122 0.78 7.57 -4.52
C GLN A 122 0.73 7.69 -3.00
N LYS A 123 1.36 6.77 -2.25
CA LYS A 123 1.56 6.97 -0.81
C LYS A 123 3.00 7.44 -0.62
N LYS A 124 3.20 8.76 -0.59
CA LYS A 124 4.34 9.34 0.13
C LYS A 124 4.13 8.94 1.60
N ARG A 125 4.54 7.70 1.92
CA ARG A 125 4.30 7.07 3.21
C ARG A 125 4.94 7.96 4.26
N SER A 126 4.22 8.22 5.35
CA SER A 126 4.76 9.07 6.40
C SER A 126 6.02 8.43 6.99
N SER A 127 6.84 9.24 7.67
CA SER A 127 8.04 8.75 8.35
C SER A 127 7.75 7.64 9.36
N ILE A 128 6.52 7.56 9.86
CA ILE A 128 6.06 6.57 10.84
C ILE A 128 5.28 5.41 10.23
N TYR A 129 5.15 5.32 8.90
CA TYR A 129 4.34 4.29 8.25
C TYR A 129 4.64 2.87 8.72
N LEU A 130 5.93 2.50 8.81
CA LEU A 130 6.31 1.14 9.24
C LEU A 130 5.96 0.87 10.70
N LEU A 131 6.04 1.90 11.55
CA LEU A 131 5.57 1.82 12.93
C LEU A 131 4.05 1.60 12.93
N CYS A 132 3.30 2.41 12.19
CA CYS A 132 1.85 2.27 12.03
C CYS A 132 1.45 0.86 11.57
N GLU A 133 2.11 0.29 10.56
CA GLU A 133 1.87 -1.10 10.13
C GLU A 133 2.11 -2.11 11.26
N ALA A 134 3.21 -1.96 12.00
CA ALA A 134 3.52 -2.85 13.13
C ALA A 134 2.48 -2.75 14.27
N LEU A 135 1.85 -1.59 14.46
CA LEU A 135 0.80 -1.38 15.46
C LEU A 135 -0.57 -1.91 15.07
N LYS A 136 -0.79 -2.09 13.76
CA LYS A 136 -1.98 -2.71 13.19
C LYS A 136 -1.91 -4.23 13.22
N ASP A 137 -0.73 -4.81 13.45
CA ASP A 137 -0.57 -6.26 13.60
C ASP A 137 -1.47 -6.76 14.76
N PRO A 138 -2.34 -7.75 14.55
CA PRO A 138 -3.20 -8.31 15.59
C PRO A 138 -2.43 -8.88 16.80
N GLN A 139 -1.17 -9.26 16.62
CA GLN A 139 -0.28 -9.77 17.67
C GLN A 139 0.46 -8.65 18.41
N CYS A 140 0.33 -7.38 17.98
CA CYS A 140 0.99 -6.26 18.61
C CYS A 140 0.40 -5.97 19.99
N LYS A 141 1.21 -6.16 21.04
CA LYS A 141 0.81 -5.98 22.45
C LYS A 141 1.07 -4.57 22.98
N VAL A 142 1.54 -3.66 22.13
CA VAL A 142 1.89 -2.30 22.53
C VAL A 142 0.63 -1.55 22.90
N LYS A 143 0.58 -1.06 24.13
CA LYS A 143 -0.55 -0.27 24.66
C LYS A 143 -0.29 1.22 24.70
N LYS A 144 0.99 1.62 24.76
CA LYS A 144 1.41 2.99 24.97
C LYS A 144 2.50 3.33 23.99
N ILE A 145 2.36 4.47 23.32
CA ILE A 145 3.36 4.98 22.38
C ILE A 145 3.53 6.46 22.61
N TRP A 146 4.78 6.86 22.75
CA TRP A 146 5.16 8.24 22.86
C TRP A 146 6.03 8.62 21.67
N LEU A 147 5.49 9.48 20.81
CA LEU A 147 6.16 10.05 19.66
C LEU A 147 6.46 11.53 19.91
N GLN A 148 6.93 11.84 21.12
CA GLN A 148 7.19 13.22 21.51
C GLN A 148 8.35 13.80 20.68
N GLU A 149 8.18 15.03 20.20
CA GLU A 149 9.20 15.79 19.44
C GLU A 149 9.81 14.99 18.26
N CYS A 150 9.03 14.10 17.65
CA CYS A 150 9.48 13.24 16.55
C CYS A 150 9.44 13.92 15.18
N HIS A 151 9.24 15.23 15.14
CA HIS A 151 9.09 16.03 13.91
C HIS A 151 8.02 15.48 12.95
N LEU A 152 6.91 14.98 13.51
CA LEU A 152 5.79 14.50 12.70
C LEU A 152 5.19 15.65 11.90
N THR A 153 4.86 15.37 10.64
CA THR A 153 4.21 16.29 9.71
C THR A 153 2.75 15.93 9.50
N ASP A 154 1.97 16.82 8.90
CA ASP A 154 0.58 16.60 8.48
C ASP A 154 0.34 15.28 7.73
N THR A 155 1.30 14.85 6.89
CA THR A 155 1.28 13.55 6.19
C THR A 155 1.20 12.33 7.11
N CYS A 156 1.62 12.46 8.37
CA CYS A 156 1.54 11.40 9.37
C CYS A 156 0.10 11.20 9.89
N GLY A 157 -0.77 12.20 9.75
CA GLY A 157 -2.13 12.16 10.29
C GLY A 157 -2.96 10.99 9.75
N GLY A 158 -2.86 10.70 8.45
CA GLY A 158 -3.58 9.58 7.83
C GLY A 158 -3.11 8.21 8.31
N ASP A 159 -1.79 8.01 8.41
CA ASP A 159 -1.23 6.74 8.91
C ASP A 159 -1.56 6.52 10.40
N LEU A 160 -1.58 7.60 11.21
CA LEU A 160 -2.04 7.54 12.60
C LEU A 160 -3.53 7.23 12.70
N ALA A 161 -4.37 7.86 11.88
CA ALA A 161 -5.81 7.61 11.85
C ALA A 161 -6.13 6.15 11.49
N ASP A 162 -5.47 5.62 10.46
CA ASP A 162 -5.56 4.20 10.07
C ASP A 162 -5.11 3.26 11.21
N THR A 163 -4.09 3.67 11.96
CA THR A 163 -3.61 2.90 13.11
C THR A 163 -4.64 2.91 14.23
N LEU A 164 -5.25 4.07 14.53
CA LEU A 164 -6.27 4.19 15.57
C LEU A 164 -7.55 3.41 15.24
N SER A 165 -7.91 3.30 13.96
CA SER A 165 -9.08 2.52 13.52
C SER A 165 -8.83 1.01 13.51
N THR A 166 -7.57 0.57 13.42
CA THR A 166 -7.24 -0.86 13.24
C THR A 166 -6.59 -1.49 14.47
N SER A 167 -5.82 -0.72 15.26
CA SER A 167 -5.08 -1.26 16.40
C SER A 167 -6.01 -1.77 17.48
N LEU A 168 -5.72 -2.98 17.99
CA LEU A 168 -6.54 -3.65 19.00
C LEU A 168 -6.13 -3.32 20.43
N ASN A 169 -4.91 -2.80 20.64
CA ASN A 169 -4.30 -2.68 21.97
C ASN A 169 -3.86 -1.27 22.33
N LEU A 170 -3.73 -0.36 21.36
CA LEU A 170 -3.24 1.00 21.62
C LEU A 170 -4.25 1.79 22.47
N ALA A 171 -3.86 2.08 23.71
CA ALA A 171 -4.66 2.78 24.71
C ALA A 171 -4.14 4.20 24.99
N GLU A 172 -2.85 4.47 24.78
CA GLU A 172 -2.23 5.76 25.03
C GLU A 172 -1.33 6.18 23.86
N LEU A 173 -1.58 7.38 23.34
CA LEU A 173 -0.80 8.00 22.28
C LEU A 173 -0.40 9.41 22.71
N ASP A 174 0.91 9.65 22.73
CA ASP A 174 1.48 10.95 23.05
C ASP A 174 2.17 11.52 21.81
N LEU A 175 1.66 12.63 21.30
CA LEU A 175 2.18 13.34 20.13
C LEU A 175 2.77 14.70 20.52
N THR A 176 3.09 14.91 21.79
CA THR A 176 3.56 16.19 22.30
C THR A 176 4.76 16.73 21.52
N GLY A 177 4.78 18.03 21.21
CA GLY A 177 5.90 18.70 20.54
C GLY A 177 6.00 18.43 19.04
N ASN A 178 4.95 17.91 18.40
CA ASN A 178 4.91 17.73 16.94
C ASN A 178 4.13 18.84 16.25
N SER A 179 4.68 20.06 16.22
CA SER A 179 4.05 21.22 15.56
C SER A 179 3.78 21.00 14.07
N GLY A 180 4.61 20.19 13.40
CA GLY A 180 4.45 19.86 11.99
C GLY A 180 3.17 19.08 11.66
N LEU A 181 2.51 18.46 12.64
CA LEU A 181 1.23 17.75 12.43
C LEU A 181 0.15 18.73 11.94
N GLY A 182 0.17 19.96 12.50
CA GLY A 182 -0.69 21.06 12.13
C GLY A 182 -2.17 20.72 12.08
N ALA A 183 -2.94 21.56 11.38
CA ALA A 183 -4.39 21.39 11.35
C ALA A 183 -4.84 20.15 10.58
N GLY A 184 -4.23 19.88 9.42
CA GLY A 184 -4.58 18.74 8.57
C GLY A 184 -4.29 17.39 9.22
N GLY A 185 -3.15 17.25 9.90
CA GLY A 185 -2.80 16.01 10.58
C GLY A 185 -3.72 15.71 11.76
N VAL A 186 -4.12 16.74 12.52
CA VAL A 186 -5.06 16.60 13.65
C VAL A 186 -6.48 16.30 13.18
N GLN A 187 -6.92 16.89 12.08
CA GLN A 187 -8.22 16.56 11.47
C GLN A 187 -8.31 15.07 11.13
N LEU A 188 -7.29 14.52 10.44
CA LEU A 188 -7.22 13.09 10.12
C LEU A 188 -7.16 12.23 11.39
N LEU A 189 -6.37 12.64 12.38
CA LEU A 189 -6.33 11.95 13.67
C LEU A 189 -7.72 11.87 14.32
N CYS A 190 -8.50 12.95 14.25
CA CYS A 190 -9.88 12.99 14.74
C CYS A 190 -10.78 12.01 13.98
N GLU A 191 -10.63 11.85 12.67
CA GLU A 191 -11.35 10.80 11.91
C GLU A 191 -11.09 9.41 12.47
N GLY A 192 -9.83 9.08 12.78
CA GLY A 192 -9.45 7.81 13.41
C GLY A 192 -10.06 7.61 14.80
N LEU A 193 -10.11 8.66 15.63
CA LEU A 193 -10.69 8.60 16.98
C LEU A 193 -12.20 8.33 16.99
N ARG A 194 -12.90 8.74 15.93
CA ARG A 194 -14.34 8.51 15.75
C ARG A 194 -14.66 7.10 15.30
N HIS A 195 -13.66 6.34 14.88
CA HIS A 195 -13.87 4.99 14.40
C HIS A 195 -14.34 4.06 15.54
N PRO A 196 -15.38 3.23 15.36
CA PRO A 196 -16.02 2.47 16.44
C PRO A 196 -15.11 1.43 17.10
N SER A 197 -14.09 0.94 16.40
CA SER A 197 -13.09 0.01 16.94
C SER A 197 -11.97 0.70 17.70
N CYS A 198 -11.85 2.04 17.65
CA CYS A 198 -10.76 2.77 18.28
C CYS A 198 -10.70 2.50 19.78
N LYS A 199 -9.56 2.02 20.29
CA LYS A 199 -9.36 1.66 21.70
C LYS A 199 -8.60 2.71 22.51
N LEU A 200 -8.28 3.84 21.89
CA LEU A 200 -7.50 4.89 22.54
C LEU A 200 -8.27 5.50 23.70
N GLN A 201 -7.61 5.60 24.85
CA GLN A 201 -8.14 6.16 26.10
C GLN A 201 -7.49 7.49 26.41
N THR A 202 -6.18 7.61 26.18
CA THR A 202 -5.41 8.82 26.47
C THR A 202 -4.76 9.36 25.19
N LEU A 203 -4.99 10.64 24.91
CA LEU A 203 -4.35 11.37 23.82
C LEU A 203 -3.70 12.66 24.34
N ARG A 204 -2.43 12.89 23.99
CA ARG A 204 -1.72 14.16 24.30
C ARG A 204 -1.29 14.87 23.02
N LEU A 205 -1.68 16.15 22.90
CA LEU A 205 -1.46 16.99 21.71
C LEU A 205 -0.79 18.33 22.05
N TRP A 206 -0.14 18.44 23.21
CA TRP A 206 0.57 19.66 23.57
C TRP A 206 1.63 20.00 22.51
N GLY A 207 1.64 21.22 21.98
CA GLY A 207 2.67 21.66 21.03
C GLY A 207 2.51 21.11 19.62
N CYS A 208 1.29 20.70 19.23
CA CYS A 208 0.94 20.26 17.87
C CYS A 208 0.38 21.37 16.95
N ASP A 209 0.58 22.65 17.27
CA ASP A 209 0.05 23.82 16.53
C ASP A 209 -1.44 23.68 16.14
N LEU A 210 -2.28 23.47 17.16
CA LEU A 210 -3.72 23.39 16.97
C LEU A 210 -4.29 24.75 16.54
N THR A 211 -5.12 24.73 15.50
CA THR A 211 -5.87 25.90 15.03
C THR A 211 -7.32 25.85 15.51
N ASP A 212 -8.05 26.96 15.39
CA ASP A 212 -9.48 27.03 15.73
C ASP A 212 -10.32 25.99 14.97
N ALA A 213 -9.94 25.66 13.73
CA ALA A 213 -10.60 24.61 12.93
C ALA A 213 -10.48 23.23 13.60
N CYS A 214 -9.30 22.91 14.15
CA CYS A 214 -9.06 21.64 14.83
C CYS A 214 -9.95 21.46 16.06
N CYS A 215 -10.34 22.55 16.73
CA CYS A 215 -11.22 22.46 17.89
C CYS A 215 -12.63 21.98 17.55
N GLY A 216 -13.14 22.27 16.35
CA GLY A 216 -14.40 21.71 15.87
C GLY A 216 -14.31 20.20 15.64
N ASP A 217 -13.22 19.75 15.02
CA ASP A 217 -12.95 18.33 14.79
C ASP A 217 -12.74 17.56 16.10
N LEU A 218 -11.97 18.13 17.03
CA LEU A 218 -11.75 17.59 18.37
C LEU A 218 -13.06 17.53 19.16
N ALA A 219 -13.88 18.59 19.15
CA ALA A 219 -15.17 18.60 19.82
C ALA A 219 -16.09 17.49 19.28
N THR A 220 -16.11 17.31 17.96
CA THR A 220 -16.88 16.23 17.33
C THR A 220 -16.33 14.86 17.72
N ALA A 221 -15.01 14.70 17.73
CA ALA A 221 -14.35 13.46 18.16
C ALA A 221 -14.61 13.15 19.63
N LEU A 222 -14.62 14.14 20.52
CA LEU A 222 -14.98 13.97 21.93
C LEU A 222 -16.41 13.44 22.12
N GLY A 223 -17.34 13.90 21.27
CA GLY A 223 -18.74 13.47 21.33
C GLY A 223 -18.99 12.08 20.75
N THR A 224 -18.10 11.55 19.91
CA THR A 224 -18.33 10.32 19.12
C THR A 224 -17.31 9.23 19.39
N SER A 225 -16.17 9.55 20.01
CA SER A 225 -15.12 8.57 20.31
C SER A 225 -15.64 7.53 21.31
N PRO A 226 -15.46 6.23 21.03
CA PRO A 226 -16.02 5.17 21.85
C PRO A 226 -15.28 4.95 23.17
N ASN A 227 -14.01 5.37 23.30
CA ASN A 227 -13.15 4.97 24.43
C ASN A 227 -12.27 6.09 25.00
N LEU A 228 -12.23 7.29 24.39
CA LEU A 228 -11.36 8.38 24.84
C LEU A 228 -11.83 8.93 26.21
N THR A 229 -10.97 8.84 27.22
CA THR A 229 -11.25 9.28 28.60
C THR A 229 -10.34 10.42 29.06
N GLU A 230 -9.15 10.57 28.48
CA GLU A 230 -8.20 11.62 28.81
C GLU A 230 -7.68 12.32 27.55
N LEU A 231 -7.78 13.65 27.54
CA LEU A 231 -7.24 14.51 26.51
C LEU A 231 -6.37 15.58 27.16
N ASP A 232 -5.11 15.65 26.75
CA ASP A 232 -4.18 16.68 27.22
C ASP A 232 -3.91 17.70 26.11
N LEU A 233 -4.39 18.93 26.35
CA LEU A 233 -4.18 20.11 25.51
C LEU A 233 -3.39 21.18 26.28
N SER A 234 -2.64 20.80 27.31
CA SER A 234 -1.86 21.72 28.11
C SER A 234 -0.94 22.55 27.23
N PHE A 235 -0.83 23.85 27.52
CA PHE A 235 0.07 24.78 26.82
C PHE A 235 -0.09 24.83 25.28
N VAL A 236 -1.26 24.47 24.74
CA VAL A 236 -1.56 24.77 23.33
C VAL A 236 -1.68 26.29 23.18
N THR A 237 -0.69 26.89 22.53
CA THR A 237 -0.65 28.31 22.21
C THR A 237 -1.43 28.56 20.92
N GLY A 238 -2.53 29.32 20.98
CA GLY A 238 -3.28 29.71 19.77
C GLY A 238 -4.79 29.49 19.81
N LEU A 239 -5.32 28.79 20.83
CA LEU A 239 -6.76 28.58 20.95
C LEU A 239 -7.46 29.83 21.50
N GLY A 240 -8.28 30.48 20.67
CA GLY A 240 -9.13 31.59 21.08
C GLY A 240 -10.30 31.17 21.99
N ALA A 241 -11.03 32.15 22.52
CA ALA A 241 -12.21 31.90 23.36
C ALA A 241 -13.32 31.11 22.63
N GLY A 242 -13.46 31.30 21.31
CA GLY A 242 -14.41 30.54 20.48
C GLY A 242 -14.06 29.05 20.39
N SER A 243 -12.78 28.73 20.26
CA SER A 243 -12.26 27.36 20.16
C SER A 243 -12.50 26.57 21.44
N MET A 244 -12.42 27.24 22.59
CA MET A 244 -12.81 26.67 23.88
C MET A 244 -14.32 26.40 23.98
N GLN A 245 -15.17 27.25 23.41
CA GLN A 245 -16.62 26.99 23.38
C GLN A 245 -16.96 25.76 22.56
N LEU A 246 -16.27 25.53 21.44
CA LEU A 246 -16.45 24.32 20.62
C LEU A 246 -16.08 23.06 21.43
N LEU A 247 -14.92 23.06 22.08
CA LEU A 247 -14.51 21.92 22.93
C LEU A 247 -15.52 21.66 24.05
N LEU A 248 -16.00 22.71 24.72
CA LEU A 248 -17.04 22.61 25.75
C LEU A 248 -18.35 22.03 25.19
N TRP A 249 -18.70 22.32 23.94
CA TRP A 249 -19.88 21.74 23.31
C TRP A 249 -19.72 20.24 23.06
N GLY A 250 -18.53 19.82 22.60
CA GLY A 250 -18.18 18.39 22.47
C GLY A 250 -18.26 17.64 23.80
N LEU A 251 -17.79 18.25 24.89
CA LEU A 251 -17.86 17.68 26.24
C LEU A 251 -19.29 17.54 26.77
N ARG A 252 -20.21 18.42 26.35
CA ARG A 252 -21.63 18.34 26.70
C ARG A 252 -22.39 17.27 25.93
N HIS A 253 -21.74 16.62 24.96
CA HIS A 253 -22.38 15.59 24.18
C HIS A 253 -22.72 14.37 25.08
N PRO A 254 -23.95 13.81 25.01
CA PRO A 254 -24.36 12.71 25.88
C PRO A 254 -23.49 11.44 25.78
N CYS A 255 -22.84 11.26 24.63
CA CYS A 255 -21.95 10.12 24.39
C CYS A 255 -20.48 10.41 24.72
N CYS A 256 -20.15 11.61 25.20
CA CYS A 256 -18.78 11.94 25.59
C CYS A 256 -18.36 11.13 26.82
N LYS A 257 -17.25 10.42 26.72
CA LYS A 257 -16.67 9.62 27.80
C LYS A 257 -15.47 10.27 28.47
N LEU A 258 -15.13 11.50 28.08
CA LEU A 258 -13.97 12.20 28.61
C LEU A 258 -14.15 12.48 30.10
N GLN A 259 -13.20 12.02 30.90
CA GLN A 259 -13.16 12.20 32.35
C GLN A 259 -12.13 13.26 32.76
N THR A 260 -11.13 13.50 31.92
CA THR A 260 -10.04 14.40 32.23
C THR A 260 -9.66 15.20 30.98
N LEU A 261 -9.88 16.51 31.04
CA LEU A 261 -9.30 17.46 30.10
C LEU A 261 -8.21 18.26 30.82
N ARG A 262 -6.95 18.09 30.42
CA ARG A 262 -5.83 18.85 31.00
C ARG A 262 -5.57 20.12 30.19
N ARG A 263 -5.53 21.26 30.88
CA ARG A 263 -5.23 22.57 30.29
C ARG A 263 -4.25 23.35 31.18
N GLY A 264 -2.96 23.04 31.08
CA GLY A 264 -1.90 23.85 31.69
C GLY A 264 -2.00 24.01 33.21
N ALA A 265 -1.09 24.77 33.81
CA ALA A 265 -0.66 24.57 35.20
C ALA A 265 -1.72 24.67 36.33
N ARG A 266 -2.98 25.09 36.11
CA ARG A 266 -4.01 25.15 37.18
C ARG A 266 -5.46 24.99 36.69
N GLY A 267 -5.74 23.98 35.86
CA GLY A 267 -7.13 23.65 35.55
C GLY A 267 -7.29 22.28 34.94
N VAL A 268 -7.67 21.31 35.78
CA VAL A 268 -8.46 20.16 35.32
C VAL A 268 -9.90 20.67 35.25
N LEU A 269 -10.50 20.62 34.06
CA LEU A 269 -11.92 20.88 33.87
C LEU A 269 -12.69 19.55 33.86
#